data_AF-J3CVI8-F1
#
_entry.id   AF-J3CVI8-F1
#
_cell.length_a   1.000
_cell.length_b   1.000
_cell.length_c   1.000
_cell.angle_alpha   90.00
_cell.angle_beta   90.00
_cell.angle_gamma   90.00
#
_symmetry.space_group_name_H-M   'P 1'
#
loop_
_entity.id
_entity.type
_entity.pdbx_description
1 polymer ?
#
loop_
_entity_poly.entity_id
_entity_poly.type
_entity_poly.pdbx_seq_one_letter_code
_entity_poly.pdbx_strand_id
1 'polypeptide(L)'
;MTTTVSFASASDTREQKPRLQELGPGAYGYISDFDPNCGFVVGDEHVVLIDTRPTPRMARDFLAAIRTVTDKPIRTIVLTHYHAVRVMGASAFDEVRDIVASSGTLYWIRTRGQADFDSEVGRFPRLFAGVEEIPGLTIPTTVFDRETTLPLGGGRELRLMSLGRGHSGGDAVAWLPDCGVLFSGDVVENRCGVYAGDAYIGDWAGTLDAVAALKPRVLVPGRGAVLQDEAACAEAIALTKAFLSTLLESVKAGIAAGETLKGCFARAEAAMTPRFGDWPVFQHVLPFDVSRAYDELRGIEHPVVWTAERDRELWQVLRGE
;
A
#
# COMPACT_ATOMS: atom_id res chain seq x y z
N MET A 1 -26.61 14.85 23.11
CA MET A 1 -26.45 13.51 22.51
C MET A 1 -25.22 13.58 21.63
N THR A 2 -24.10 13.04 22.11
CA THR A 2 -22.82 13.01 21.42
C THR A 2 -22.94 12.07 20.21
N THR A 3 -23.03 12.65 19.02
CA THR A 3 -22.89 11.91 17.76
C THR A 3 -21.45 11.41 17.68
N THR A 4 -21.28 10.10 17.86
CA THR A 4 -20.04 9.39 17.58
C THR A 4 -19.68 9.58 16.10
N VAL A 5 -18.54 10.21 15.86
CA VAL A 5 -17.93 10.40 14.55
C VAL A 5 -17.70 9.01 13.93
N SER A 6 -18.49 8.66 12.91
CA SER A 6 -18.26 7.45 12.12
C SER A 6 -17.41 7.83 10.92
N PHE A 7 -16.15 7.39 10.88
CA PHE A 7 -15.30 7.48 9.71
C PHE A 7 -16.02 6.89 8.48
N ALA A 8 -15.91 7.51 7.31
CA ALA A 8 -16.65 7.09 6.12
C ALA A 8 -16.40 5.61 5.73
N SER A 9 -15.19 5.10 5.98
CA SER A 9 -14.80 3.69 5.78
C SER A 9 -15.34 2.72 6.84
N ALA A 10 -15.78 3.22 8.01
CA ALA A 10 -16.42 2.39 9.03
C ALA A 10 -17.81 1.87 8.60
N SER A 11 -18.38 2.43 7.52
CA SER A 11 -19.67 2.01 6.96
C SER A 11 -19.59 0.79 6.03
N ASP A 12 -18.39 0.42 5.51
CA ASP A 12 -18.22 -0.81 4.73
C ASP A 12 -17.86 -1.99 5.64
N THR A 13 -18.89 -2.75 6.01
CA THR A 13 -18.77 -3.87 6.94
C THR A 13 -18.63 -5.23 6.24
N ARG A 14 -18.58 -5.27 4.90
CA ARG A 14 -18.52 -6.54 4.17
C ARG A 14 -17.12 -7.13 4.23
N GLU A 15 -17.03 -8.33 4.79
CA GLU A 15 -15.81 -9.11 4.75
C GLU A 15 -15.52 -9.57 3.32
N GLN A 16 -14.30 -9.31 2.85
CA GLN A 16 -13.83 -9.83 1.58
C GLN A 16 -13.12 -11.15 1.80
N LYS A 17 -13.39 -12.12 0.92
CA LYS A 17 -12.70 -13.41 0.92
C LYS A 17 -11.57 -13.35 -0.11
N PRO A 18 -10.30 -13.25 0.33
CA PRO A 18 -9.20 -13.21 -0.61
C PRO A 18 -9.09 -14.54 -1.36
N ARG A 19 -8.63 -14.47 -2.60
CA ARG A 19 -8.42 -15.62 -3.48
C ARG A 19 -6.93 -15.87 -3.59
N LEU A 20 -6.54 -17.12 -3.33
CA LEU A 20 -5.20 -17.57 -3.65
C LEU A 20 -5.09 -17.76 -5.17
N GLN A 21 -4.10 -17.11 -5.78
CA GLN A 21 -3.90 -17.11 -7.22
C GLN A 21 -2.43 -17.40 -7.54
N GLU A 22 -2.18 -18.40 -8.39
CA GLU A 22 -0.85 -18.62 -8.96
C GLU A 22 -0.55 -17.55 -10.01
N LEU A 23 0.61 -16.91 -9.88
CA LEU A 23 1.06 -15.79 -10.72
C LEU A 23 2.10 -16.24 -11.74
N GLY A 24 2.78 -17.32 -11.43
CA GLY A 24 3.89 -17.92 -12.17
C GLY A 24 4.50 -19.03 -11.31
N PRO A 25 5.48 -19.79 -11.84
CA PRO A 25 6.05 -20.93 -11.13
C PRO A 25 6.47 -20.58 -9.70
N GLY A 26 5.82 -21.17 -8.68
CA GLY A 26 6.13 -20.93 -7.28
C GLY A 26 5.88 -19.52 -6.76
N ALA A 27 5.16 -18.66 -7.48
CA ALA A 27 4.79 -17.31 -7.05
C ALA A 27 3.27 -17.18 -6.94
N TYR A 28 2.78 -16.70 -5.80
CA TYR A 28 1.35 -16.68 -5.49
C TYR A 28 0.93 -15.33 -4.92
N GLY A 29 -0.26 -14.89 -5.31
CA GLY A 29 -0.95 -13.73 -4.76
C GLY A 29 -2.10 -14.17 -3.87
N TYR A 30 -2.33 -13.44 -2.79
CA TYR A 30 -3.49 -13.58 -1.93
C TYR A 30 -4.35 -12.32 -2.08
N ILE A 31 -5.30 -12.42 -3.02
CA ILE A 31 -5.86 -11.27 -3.72
C ILE A 31 -7.25 -10.97 -3.21
N SER A 32 -7.46 -9.75 -2.73
CA SER A 32 -8.79 -9.27 -2.35
C SER A 32 -9.38 -8.43 -3.49
N ASP A 33 -10.68 -8.14 -3.43
CA ASP A 33 -11.28 -7.26 -4.45
C ASP A 33 -10.80 -5.82 -4.22
N PHE A 34 -10.83 -5.32 -2.98
CA PHE A 34 -10.46 -3.94 -2.61
C PHE A 34 -9.64 -3.84 -1.29
N ASP A 35 -9.42 -4.96 -0.59
CA ASP A 35 -8.52 -4.99 0.57
C ASP A 35 -7.05 -5.11 0.11
N PRO A 36 -6.07 -4.72 0.95
CA PRO A 36 -4.65 -4.86 0.63
C PRO A 36 -4.25 -6.28 0.19
N ASN A 37 -3.70 -6.41 -1.00
CA ASN A 37 -3.14 -7.66 -1.51
C ASN A 37 -1.84 -8.00 -0.81
N CYS A 38 -1.56 -9.27 -0.59
CA CYS A 38 -0.23 -9.76 -0.20
C CYS A 38 0.13 -10.96 -1.08
N GLY A 39 1.31 -11.55 -0.88
CA GLY A 39 1.73 -12.69 -1.67
C GLY A 39 2.88 -13.45 -1.05
N PHE A 40 3.29 -14.51 -1.72
CA PHE A 40 4.44 -15.31 -1.30
C PHE A 40 5.12 -15.99 -2.48
N VAL A 41 6.39 -16.31 -2.28
CA VAL A 41 7.20 -17.06 -3.23
C VAL A 41 7.77 -18.29 -2.54
N VAL A 42 7.58 -19.44 -3.16
CA VAL A 42 8.10 -20.73 -2.71
C VAL A 42 9.48 -20.93 -3.32
N GLY A 43 10.52 -20.84 -2.48
CA GLY A 43 11.88 -21.25 -2.83
C GLY A 43 12.12 -22.74 -2.56
N ASP A 44 13.34 -23.21 -2.78
CA ASP A 44 13.76 -24.61 -2.59
C ASP A 44 13.65 -25.03 -1.12
N GLU A 45 14.10 -24.19 -0.19
CA GLU A 45 14.15 -24.51 1.24
C GLU A 45 13.05 -23.86 2.07
N HIS A 46 12.59 -22.67 1.67
CA HIS A 46 11.67 -21.88 2.48
C HIS A 46 10.76 -20.98 1.62
N VAL A 47 9.72 -20.46 2.27
CA VAL A 47 8.80 -19.47 1.69
C VAL A 47 9.22 -18.06 2.12
N VAL A 48 9.14 -17.12 1.16
CA VAL A 48 9.26 -15.67 1.38
C VAL A 48 7.89 -15.03 1.24
N LEU A 49 7.43 -14.30 2.25
CA LEU A 49 6.18 -13.52 2.20
C LEU A 49 6.45 -12.10 1.69
N ILE A 50 5.49 -11.54 0.97
CA ILE A 50 5.43 -10.12 0.58
C ILE A 50 4.19 -9.53 1.23
N ASP A 51 4.39 -8.72 2.28
CA ASP A 51 3.39 -8.22 3.23
C ASP A 51 2.61 -9.34 3.94
N THR A 52 1.87 -9.01 5.00
CA THR A 52 1.39 -10.00 6.00
C THR A 52 -0.02 -9.79 6.51
N ARG A 53 -0.80 -8.88 5.90
CA ARG A 53 -2.17 -8.52 6.31
C ARG A 53 -2.18 -7.63 7.58
N PRO A 54 -3.32 -6.99 7.91
CA PRO A 54 -3.40 -5.99 8.99
C PRO A 54 -3.32 -6.54 10.42
N THR A 55 -3.63 -7.82 10.65
CA THR A 55 -3.64 -8.40 12.00
C THR A 55 -3.15 -9.84 12.01
N PRO A 56 -2.61 -10.35 13.14
CA PRO A 56 -2.27 -11.76 13.30
C PRO A 56 -3.45 -12.69 13.03
N ARG A 57 -4.67 -12.24 13.39
CA ARG A 57 -5.90 -12.96 13.09
C ARG A 57 -6.09 -13.20 11.60
N MET A 58 -6.02 -12.15 10.78
CA MET A 58 -6.15 -12.26 9.33
C MET A 58 -4.95 -12.98 8.70
N ALA A 59 -3.76 -12.81 9.27
CA ALA A 59 -2.54 -13.47 8.81
C ALA A 59 -2.60 -15.00 8.98
N ARG A 60 -3.35 -15.52 9.96
CA ARG A 60 -3.57 -16.97 10.10
C ARG A 60 -4.38 -17.57 8.95
N ASP A 61 -5.31 -16.84 8.36
CA ASP A 61 -6.02 -17.29 7.15
C ASP A 61 -5.08 -17.31 5.94
N PHE A 62 -4.18 -16.33 5.86
CA PHE A 62 -3.12 -16.31 4.84
C PHE A 62 -2.14 -17.49 5.03
N LEU A 63 -1.72 -17.77 6.26
CA LEU A 63 -0.92 -18.95 6.60
C LEU A 63 -1.63 -20.25 6.18
N ALA A 64 -2.93 -20.38 6.46
CA ALA A 64 -3.71 -21.54 6.05
C ALA A 64 -3.73 -21.71 4.53
N ALA A 65 -3.86 -20.61 3.77
CA ALA A 65 -3.77 -20.64 2.31
C ALA A 65 -2.38 -21.03 1.79
N ILE A 66 -1.30 -20.57 2.43
CA ILE A 66 0.07 -21.00 2.08
C ILE A 66 0.23 -22.51 2.29
N ARG A 67 -0.35 -23.05 3.37
CA ARG A 67 -0.30 -24.50 3.68
C ARG A 67 -1.09 -25.38 2.72
N THR A 68 -1.99 -24.84 1.90
CA THR A 68 -2.58 -25.62 0.79
C THR A 68 -1.64 -25.79 -0.40
N VAL A 69 -0.55 -25.02 -0.45
CA VAL A 69 0.44 -25.04 -1.54
C VAL A 69 1.72 -25.75 -1.11
N THR A 70 2.20 -25.51 0.11
CA THR A 70 3.49 -26.04 0.56
C THR A 70 3.62 -26.17 2.08
N ASP A 71 4.31 -27.22 2.50
CA ASP A 71 4.72 -27.46 3.90
C ASP A 71 6.10 -26.85 4.23
N LYS A 72 6.75 -26.18 3.28
CA LYS A 72 8.07 -25.56 3.52
C LYS A 72 7.99 -24.50 4.63
N PRO A 73 9.04 -24.35 5.45
CA PRO A 73 9.06 -23.35 6.50
C PRO A 73 8.96 -21.93 5.92
N ILE A 74 8.23 -21.05 6.59
CA ILE A 74 8.17 -19.63 6.26
C ILE A 74 9.30 -18.95 7.03
N ARG A 75 10.30 -18.39 6.33
CA ARG A 75 11.53 -17.88 6.97
C ARG A 75 11.73 -16.39 6.82
N THR A 76 11.18 -15.79 5.77
CA THR A 76 11.44 -14.40 5.42
C THR A 76 10.13 -13.67 5.15
N ILE A 77 10.01 -12.48 5.71
CA ILE A 77 8.94 -11.52 5.40
C ILE A 77 9.58 -10.32 4.72
N VAL A 78 9.01 -9.87 3.62
CA VAL A 78 9.34 -8.58 2.98
C VAL A 78 8.22 -7.61 3.30
N LEU A 79 8.58 -6.47 3.88
CA LEU A 79 7.66 -5.34 4.05
C LEU A 79 7.86 -4.39 2.86
N THR A 80 6.83 -4.23 2.03
CA THR A 80 6.91 -3.33 0.87
C THR A 80 6.98 -1.88 1.31
N HIS A 81 6.29 -1.53 2.40
CA HIS A 81 6.29 -0.21 3.02
C HIS A 81 5.80 -0.29 4.47
N TYR A 82 5.64 0.86 5.14
CA TYR A 82 5.45 0.94 6.59
C TYR A 82 4.00 0.80 7.10
N HIS A 83 2.98 0.90 6.23
CA HIS A 83 1.59 1.03 6.68
C HIS A 83 1.12 -0.19 7.48
N ALA A 84 0.49 0.07 8.62
CA ALA A 84 0.06 -0.97 9.55
C ALA A 84 -0.91 -1.98 8.91
N VAL A 85 -1.77 -1.53 8.00
CA VAL A 85 -2.75 -2.33 7.26
C VAL A 85 -2.10 -3.42 6.40
N ARG A 86 -0.79 -3.31 6.16
CA ARG A 86 0.00 -4.26 5.36
C ARG A 86 0.81 -5.22 6.22
N VAL A 87 1.36 -4.73 7.33
CA VAL A 87 2.55 -5.34 7.94
C VAL A 87 2.37 -5.88 9.35
N MET A 88 1.31 -5.51 10.08
CA MET A 88 1.14 -5.90 11.49
C MET A 88 0.85 -7.41 11.69
N GLY A 89 0.35 -8.09 10.66
CA GLY A 89 0.11 -9.54 10.69
C GLY A 89 1.38 -10.39 10.77
N ALA A 90 2.57 -9.80 10.59
CA ALA A 90 3.86 -10.48 10.60
C ALA A 90 4.09 -11.32 11.87
N SER A 91 3.54 -10.90 13.02
CA SER A 91 3.68 -11.60 14.29
C SER A 91 2.93 -12.93 14.37
N ALA A 92 2.10 -13.30 13.38
CA ALA A 92 1.48 -14.62 13.29
C ALA A 92 2.41 -15.73 12.77
N PHE A 93 3.62 -15.40 12.32
CA PHE A 93 4.53 -16.33 11.66
C PHE A 93 5.75 -16.66 12.54
N ASP A 94 5.60 -17.60 13.47
CA ASP A 94 6.61 -17.94 14.49
C ASP A 94 7.95 -18.47 13.94
N GLU A 95 7.95 -19.01 12.72
CA GLU A 95 9.15 -19.60 12.10
C GLU A 95 10.05 -18.57 11.40
N VAL A 96 9.58 -17.32 11.28
CA VAL A 96 10.28 -16.24 10.59
C VAL A 96 11.56 -15.89 11.31
N ARG A 97 12.65 -15.79 10.54
CA ARG A 97 13.98 -15.44 11.02
C ARG A 97 14.45 -14.08 10.52
N ASP A 98 13.87 -13.62 9.41
CA ASP A 98 14.25 -12.36 8.81
C ASP A 98 13.03 -11.57 8.32
N ILE A 99 12.99 -10.29 8.67
CA ILE A 99 12.03 -9.30 8.21
C ILE A 99 12.84 -8.25 7.46
N VAL A 100 12.66 -8.18 6.15
CA VAL A 100 13.42 -7.36 5.22
C VAL A 100 12.58 -6.15 4.80
N ALA A 101 13.16 -4.96 4.87
CA ALA A 101 12.53 -3.74 4.37
C ALA A 101 13.57 -2.73 3.86
N SER A 102 13.12 -1.71 3.14
CA SER A 102 14.00 -0.59 2.79
C SER A 102 14.37 0.24 4.03
N SER A 103 15.47 1.00 3.95
CA SER A 103 15.88 1.93 5.02
C SER A 103 14.86 3.05 5.23
N GLY A 104 14.19 3.50 4.17
CA GLY A 104 13.08 4.44 4.26
C GLY A 104 11.89 3.88 5.03
N THR A 105 11.54 2.60 4.81
CA THR A 105 10.48 1.93 5.55
C THR A 105 10.82 1.81 7.03
N LEU A 106 12.03 1.34 7.38
CA LEU A 106 12.46 1.29 8.78
C LEU A 106 12.44 2.68 9.45
N TYR A 107 12.89 3.71 8.73
CA TYR A 107 12.88 5.07 9.23
C TYR A 107 11.46 5.55 9.57
N TRP A 108 10.46 5.24 8.74
CA TRP A 108 9.08 5.61 8.99
C TRP A 108 8.41 4.76 10.07
N ILE A 109 8.69 3.46 10.14
CA ILE A 109 8.25 2.63 11.26
C ILE A 109 8.71 3.26 12.60
N ARG A 110 9.98 3.67 12.69
CA ARG A 110 10.55 4.25 13.92
C ARG A 110 10.05 5.64 14.27
N THR A 111 9.78 6.47 13.27
CA THR A 111 9.45 7.90 13.50
C THR A 111 7.96 8.19 13.53
N ARG A 112 7.16 7.35 12.88
CA ARG A 112 5.72 7.61 12.67
C ARG A 112 4.83 6.35 12.67
N GLY A 113 5.40 5.14 12.77
CA GLY A 113 4.65 3.89 12.68
C GLY A 113 3.54 3.75 13.73
N GLN A 114 3.75 4.27 14.95
CA GLN A 114 2.70 4.21 15.99
C GLN A 114 1.50 5.10 15.64
N ALA A 115 1.76 6.31 15.14
CA ALA A 115 0.70 7.24 14.76
C ALA A 115 -0.09 6.71 13.55
N ASP A 116 0.63 6.12 12.57
CA ASP A 116 0.01 5.41 11.44
C ASP A 116 -0.89 4.26 11.93
N PHE A 117 -0.37 3.38 12.79
CA PHE A 117 -1.14 2.30 13.39
C PHE A 117 -2.41 2.79 14.09
N ASP A 118 -2.28 3.77 15.00
CA ASP A 118 -3.42 4.31 15.75
C ASP A 118 -4.46 4.94 14.81
N SER A 119 -4.00 5.62 13.76
CA SER A 119 -4.85 6.23 12.74
C SER A 119 -5.57 5.17 11.90
N GLU A 120 -4.86 4.16 11.39
CA GLU A 120 -5.44 3.11 10.55
C GLU A 120 -6.40 2.19 11.31
N VAL A 121 -6.15 1.91 12.60
CA VAL A 121 -7.10 1.21 13.47
C VAL A 121 -8.43 1.98 13.55
N GLY A 122 -8.37 3.30 13.66
CA GLY A 122 -9.56 4.17 13.66
C GLY A 122 -10.27 4.22 12.30
N ARG A 123 -9.51 4.28 11.21
CA ARG A 123 -10.04 4.37 9.83
C ARG A 123 -10.62 3.04 9.35
N PHE A 124 -10.02 1.91 9.69
CA PHE A 124 -10.36 0.60 9.14
C PHE A 124 -10.67 -0.44 10.23
N PRO A 125 -11.64 -0.19 11.13
CA PRO A 125 -11.90 -1.08 12.27
C PRO A 125 -12.20 -2.53 11.86
N ARG A 126 -12.77 -2.76 10.67
CA ARG A 126 -12.97 -4.12 10.11
C ARG A 126 -11.66 -4.82 9.82
N LEU A 127 -10.69 -4.13 9.19
CA LEU A 127 -9.39 -4.70 8.85
C LEU A 127 -8.56 -4.97 10.10
N PHE A 128 -8.77 -4.20 11.16
CA PHE A 128 -8.10 -4.40 12.45
C PHE A 128 -8.89 -5.28 13.43
N ALA A 129 -9.76 -6.18 12.93
CA ALA A 129 -10.36 -7.21 13.77
C ALA A 129 -9.26 -8.10 14.38
N GLY A 130 -9.21 -8.18 15.71
CA GLY A 130 -8.12 -8.84 16.44
C GLY A 130 -6.91 -7.95 16.72
N VAL A 131 -7.09 -6.61 16.72
CA VAL A 131 -6.04 -5.63 17.05
C VAL A 131 -5.33 -5.93 18.37
N GLU A 132 -6.04 -6.50 19.35
CA GLU A 132 -5.51 -6.89 20.66
C GLU A 132 -4.43 -7.98 20.59
N GLU A 133 -4.34 -8.71 19.47
CA GLU A 133 -3.33 -9.74 19.25
C GLU A 133 -2.01 -9.17 18.71
N ILE A 134 -1.96 -7.89 18.34
CA ILE A 134 -0.76 -7.23 17.81
C ILE A 134 0.18 -6.88 18.97
N PRO A 135 1.40 -7.48 19.04
CA PRO A 135 2.30 -7.27 20.17
C PRO A 135 3.06 -5.93 20.13
N GLY A 136 2.98 -5.22 19.00
CA GLY A 136 3.67 -3.96 18.72
C GLY A 136 4.00 -3.81 17.25
N LEU A 137 4.67 -2.72 16.89
CA LEU A 137 5.10 -2.47 15.52
C LEU A 137 6.05 -3.57 15.03
N THR A 138 5.86 -4.02 13.79
CA THR A 138 6.77 -4.93 13.12
C THR A 138 8.07 -4.21 12.76
N ILE A 139 9.18 -4.56 13.42
CA ILE A 139 10.49 -3.95 13.18
C ILE A 139 11.32 -4.85 12.24
N PRO A 140 11.75 -4.36 11.06
CA PRO A 140 12.67 -5.07 10.18
C PRO A 140 13.98 -5.45 10.88
N THR A 141 14.43 -6.68 10.68
CA THR A 141 15.73 -7.20 11.14
C THR A 141 16.83 -6.97 10.12
N THR A 142 16.47 -6.95 8.83
CA THR A 142 17.38 -6.69 7.71
C THR A 142 16.88 -5.50 6.91
N VAL A 143 17.82 -4.65 6.51
CA VAL A 143 17.52 -3.39 5.83
C VAL A 143 18.41 -3.24 4.60
N PHE A 144 17.83 -2.74 3.51
CA PHE A 144 18.58 -2.36 2.30
C PHE A 144 18.25 -0.93 1.90
N ASP A 145 19.16 -0.28 1.17
CA ASP A 145 18.94 1.09 0.69
C ASP A 145 18.28 1.11 -0.70
N ARG A 146 18.99 0.60 -1.71
CA ARG A 146 18.53 0.63 -3.11
C ARG A 146 17.97 -0.69 -3.59
N GLU A 147 18.73 -1.77 -3.42
CA GLU A 147 18.31 -3.10 -3.83
C GLU A 147 18.97 -4.17 -2.97
N THR A 148 18.33 -5.33 -2.88
CA THR A 148 18.92 -6.55 -2.35
C THR A 148 18.28 -7.75 -3.06
N THR A 149 18.96 -8.90 -3.03
CA THR A 149 18.50 -10.12 -3.68
C THR A 149 18.35 -11.22 -2.65
N LEU A 150 17.17 -11.85 -2.62
CA LEU A 150 16.90 -13.03 -1.83
C LEU A 150 17.04 -14.27 -2.73
N PRO A 151 18.01 -15.16 -2.47
CA PRO A 151 18.14 -16.41 -3.22
C PRO A 151 16.99 -17.35 -2.85
N LEU A 152 16.34 -17.90 -3.87
CA LEU A 152 15.23 -18.84 -3.73
C LEU A 152 15.63 -20.29 -4.01
N GLY A 153 16.91 -20.56 -4.29
CA GLY A 153 17.42 -21.87 -4.69
C GLY A 153 17.35 -22.11 -6.21
N GLY A 154 18.07 -23.13 -6.69
CA GLY A 154 18.13 -23.45 -8.13
C GLY A 154 18.61 -22.34 -9.07
N GLY A 155 19.29 -21.31 -8.53
CA GLY A 155 19.66 -20.10 -9.28
C GLY A 155 18.54 -19.06 -9.45
N ARG A 156 17.37 -19.30 -8.85
CA ARG A 156 16.25 -18.36 -8.82
C ARG A 156 16.45 -17.29 -7.75
N GLU A 157 16.04 -16.07 -8.07
CA GLU A 157 16.24 -14.88 -7.24
C GLU A 157 14.95 -14.07 -7.14
N LEU A 158 14.63 -13.58 -5.94
CA LEU A 158 13.67 -12.50 -5.73
C LEU A 158 14.44 -11.20 -5.49
N ARG A 159 14.26 -10.21 -6.35
CA ARG A 159 14.93 -8.90 -6.24
C ARG A 159 14.02 -7.91 -5.53
N LEU A 160 14.51 -7.33 -4.44
CA LEU A 160 13.84 -6.25 -3.72
C LEU A 160 14.46 -4.93 -4.13
N MET A 161 13.66 -3.95 -4.53
CA MET A 161 14.17 -2.68 -5.08
C MET A 161 13.37 -1.49 -4.54
N SER A 162 14.09 -0.49 -4.05
CA SER A 162 13.59 0.86 -3.79
C SER A 162 13.77 1.67 -5.07
N LEU A 163 12.71 1.81 -5.88
CA LEU A 163 12.78 2.46 -7.20
C LEU A 163 12.63 3.99 -7.14
N GLY A 164 12.41 4.53 -5.95
CA GLY A 164 12.18 5.95 -5.70
C GLY A 164 11.12 6.14 -4.62
N ARG A 165 10.93 7.38 -4.18
CA ARG A 165 9.81 7.74 -3.29
C ARG A 165 8.52 7.74 -4.10
N GLY A 166 7.44 7.24 -3.51
CA GLY A 166 6.16 7.10 -4.19
C GLY A 166 5.01 7.30 -3.23
N HIS A 167 4.24 6.23 -3.04
CA HIS A 167 3.19 6.09 -2.04
C HIS A 167 3.70 6.40 -0.61
N SER A 168 4.96 6.07 -0.33
CA SER A 168 5.66 6.40 0.89
C SER A 168 7.11 6.83 0.60
N GLY A 169 7.84 7.25 1.64
CA GLY A 169 9.27 7.54 1.55
C GLY A 169 10.16 6.30 1.54
N GLY A 170 9.57 5.11 1.66
CA GLY A 170 10.27 3.84 1.81
C GLY A 170 9.80 2.73 0.90
N ASP A 171 9.06 3.04 -0.17
CA ASP A 171 8.47 2.00 -1.02
C ASP A 171 9.51 1.05 -1.61
N ALA A 172 9.19 -0.23 -1.53
CA ALA A 172 9.95 -1.31 -2.15
C ALA A 172 9.03 -2.20 -3.00
N VAL A 173 9.57 -2.66 -4.12
CA VAL A 173 8.93 -3.67 -4.97
C VAL A 173 9.67 -4.99 -4.91
N ALA A 174 8.97 -6.10 -5.11
CA ALA A 174 9.54 -7.45 -5.16
C ALA A 174 9.39 -8.03 -6.58
N TRP A 175 10.51 -8.26 -7.26
CA TRP A 175 10.59 -8.63 -8.67
C TRP A 175 11.20 -10.02 -8.89
N LEU A 176 10.46 -10.88 -9.60
CA LEU A 176 10.90 -12.20 -10.04
C LEU A 176 11.22 -12.16 -11.55
N PRO A 177 12.50 -11.98 -11.93
CA PRO A 177 12.86 -11.77 -13.33
C PRO A 177 12.66 -13.01 -14.22
N ASP A 178 12.75 -14.21 -13.64
CA ASP A 178 12.63 -15.48 -14.37
C ASP A 178 11.23 -15.73 -14.95
N CYS A 179 10.20 -15.29 -14.23
CA CYS A 179 8.79 -15.46 -14.61
C CYS A 179 8.06 -14.14 -14.87
N GLY A 180 8.71 -12.99 -14.65
CA GLY A 180 8.17 -11.67 -14.95
C GLY A 180 7.07 -11.23 -13.99
N VAL A 181 7.10 -11.69 -12.73
CA VAL A 181 6.11 -11.37 -11.69
C VAL A 181 6.62 -10.24 -10.80
N LEU A 182 5.83 -9.18 -10.67
CA LEU A 182 6.11 -8.02 -9.82
C LEU A 182 5.06 -7.88 -8.72
N PHE A 183 5.50 -7.75 -7.48
CA PHE A 183 4.69 -7.21 -6.38
C PHE A 183 5.07 -5.75 -6.18
N SER A 184 4.14 -4.82 -6.44
CA SER A 184 4.46 -3.39 -6.43
C SER A 184 4.33 -2.74 -5.05
N GLY A 185 3.83 -3.47 -4.04
CA GLY A 185 3.22 -2.83 -2.88
C GLY A 185 2.14 -1.83 -3.34
N ASP A 186 1.97 -0.75 -2.60
CA ASP A 186 0.97 0.30 -2.91
C ASP A 186 1.51 1.34 -3.92
N VAL A 187 2.67 1.10 -4.57
CA VAL A 187 3.20 1.98 -5.64
C VAL A 187 2.30 1.98 -6.88
N VAL A 188 1.65 0.86 -7.17
CA VAL A 188 0.68 0.71 -8.28
C VAL A 188 -0.62 0.18 -7.71
N GLU A 189 -1.72 0.82 -8.11
CA GLU A 189 -3.08 0.41 -7.75
C GLU A 189 -3.85 0.03 -9.01
N ASN A 190 -4.77 -0.92 -8.91
CA ASN A 190 -5.59 -1.33 -10.06
C ASN A 190 -7.07 -1.05 -9.82
N ARG A 191 -7.56 0.03 -10.43
CA ARG A 191 -8.98 0.45 -10.38
C ARG A 191 -9.52 0.55 -8.95
N CYS A 192 -8.67 0.96 -8.02
CA CYS A 192 -8.97 1.32 -6.64
C CYS A 192 -8.39 2.70 -6.37
N GLY A 193 -8.95 3.45 -5.41
CA GLY A 193 -8.44 4.76 -5.02
C GLY A 193 -6.96 4.69 -4.60
N VAL A 194 -6.15 5.61 -5.14
CA VAL A 194 -4.71 5.68 -4.91
C VAL A 194 -4.45 6.52 -3.67
N TYR A 195 -4.14 5.89 -2.53
CA TYR A 195 -3.78 6.65 -1.32
C TYR A 195 -2.45 7.37 -1.52
N ALA A 196 -2.51 8.69 -1.42
CA ALA A 196 -1.38 9.60 -1.53
C ALA A 196 -1.20 10.46 -0.27
N GLY A 197 -1.90 10.16 0.84
CA GLY A 197 -1.81 10.93 2.09
C GLY A 197 -0.40 11.01 2.68
N ASP A 198 0.42 9.98 2.45
CA ASP A 198 1.84 9.90 2.87
C ASP A 198 2.82 9.91 1.69
N ALA A 199 2.36 10.33 0.51
CA ALA A 199 3.12 10.22 -0.72
C ALA A 199 4.03 11.43 -0.99
N TYR A 200 5.03 11.19 -1.84
CA TYR A 200 5.79 12.21 -2.55
C TYR A 200 5.24 12.28 -3.99
N ILE A 201 4.14 13.02 -4.19
CA ILE A 201 3.31 12.92 -5.40
C ILE A 201 4.11 13.34 -6.65
N GLY A 202 4.92 14.38 -6.54
CA GLY A 202 5.80 14.84 -7.62
C GLY A 202 6.87 13.82 -8.02
N ASP A 203 7.44 13.10 -7.05
CA ASP A 203 8.47 12.08 -7.29
C ASP A 203 7.87 10.76 -7.80
N TRP A 204 6.65 10.44 -7.36
CA TRP A 204 6.00 9.15 -7.63
C TRP A 204 5.84 8.88 -9.13
N ALA A 205 5.64 9.92 -9.94
CA ALA A 205 5.62 9.80 -11.39
C ALA A 205 6.90 9.14 -11.96
N GLY A 206 8.08 9.49 -11.43
CA GLY A 206 9.35 8.89 -11.81
C GLY A 206 9.51 7.46 -11.30
N THR A 207 9.01 7.18 -10.09
CA THR A 207 8.96 5.82 -9.52
C THR A 207 8.08 4.90 -10.37
N LEU A 208 6.94 5.38 -10.86
CA LEU A 208 6.08 4.65 -11.80
C LEU A 208 6.76 4.38 -13.15
N ASP A 209 7.55 5.33 -13.65
CA ASP A 209 8.34 5.13 -14.87
C ASP A 209 9.43 4.05 -14.67
N ALA A 210 10.06 4.02 -13.49
CA ALA A 210 11.02 2.98 -13.12
C ALA A 210 10.35 1.60 -12.98
N VAL A 211 9.13 1.53 -12.42
CA VAL A 211 8.34 0.29 -12.37
C VAL A 211 7.98 -0.19 -13.78
N ALA A 212 7.54 0.71 -14.68
CA ALA A 212 7.22 0.37 -16.06
C ALA A 212 8.44 -0.18 -16.82
N ALA A 213 9.65 0.32 -16.53
CA ALA A 213 10.88 -0.12 -17.17
C ALA A 213 11.24 -1.60 -16.89
N LEU A 214 10.70 -2.19 -15.80
CA LEU A 214 10.85 -3.62 -15.52
C LEU A 214 10.07 -4.52 -16.50
N LYS A 215 9.07 -3.95 -17.19
CA LYS A 215 8.16 -4.67 -18.11
C LYS A 215 7.57 -5.93 -17.47
N PRO A 216 6.85 -5.81 -16.34
CA PRO A 216 6.23 -6.94 -15.69
C PRO A 216 5.23 -7.62 -16.62
N ARG A 217 5.27 -8.95 -16.67
CA ARG A 217 4.26 -9.77 -17.36
C ARG A 217 3.05 -9.99 -16.47
N VAL A 218 3.27 -10.10 -15.17
CA VAL A 218 2.24 -10.20 -14.14
C VAL A 218 2.55 -9.19 -13.03
N LEU A 219 1.54 -8.42 -12.61
CA LEU A 219 1.69 -7.41 -11.55
C LEU A 219 0.63 -7.63 -10.47
N VAL A 220 1.07 -7.70 -9.22
CA VAL A 220 0.22 -7.67 -8.04
C VAL A 220 0.21 -6.23 -7.50
N PRO A 221 -0.89 -5.49 -7.66
CA PRO A 221 -1.02 -4.13 -7.18
C PRO A 221 -1.27 -4.11 -5.68
N GLY A 222 -1.17 -2.92 -5.07
CA GLY A 222 -1.51 -2.70 -3.65
C GLY A 222 -2.91 -3.22 -3.32
N ARG A 223 -3.89 -2.82 -4.13
CA ARG A 223 -5.29 -3.24 -4.12
C ARG A 223 -5.79 -3.45 -5.55
N GLY A 224 -6.86 -4.22 -5.67
CA GLY A 224 -7.48 -4.58 -6.94
C GLY A 224 -6.94 -5.89 -7.53
N ALA A 225 -7.45 -6.24 -8.71
CA ALA A 225 -7.14 -7.51 -9.35
C ALA A 225 -5.68 -7.58 -9.86
N VAL A 226 -5.13 -8.79 -9.88
CA VAL A 226 -3.84 -9.07 -10.51
C VAL A 226 -3.91 -8.80 -12.01
N LEU A 227 -2.86 -8.19 -12.55
CA LEU A 227 -2.70 -7.95 -13.98
C LEU A 227 -1.90 -9.09 -14.58
N GLN A 228 -2.39 -9.70 -15.66
CA GLN A 228 -1.93 -11.01 -16.17
C GLN A 228 -1.12 -10.92 -17.47
N ASP A 229 -0.96 -9.72 -18.02
CA ASP A 229 -0.14 -9.48 -19.20
C ASP A 229 0.52 -8.09 -19.15
N GLU A 230 1.53 -7.88 -20.00
CA GLU A 230 2.31 -6.63 -20.03
C GLU A 230 1.46 -5.41 -20.36
N ALA A 231 0.42 -5.55 -21.20
CA ALA A 231 -0.42 -4.44 -21.61
C ALA A 231 -1.32 -3.98 -20.45
N ALA A 232 -1.93 -4.93 -19.74
CA ALA A 232 -2.69 -4.67 -18.53
C ALA A 232 -1.78 -4.03 -17.46
N CYS A 233 -0.59 -4.58 -17.23
CA CYS A 233 0.36 -4.00 -16.27
C CYS A 233 0.70 -2.54 -16.62
N ALA A 234 1.00 -2.25 -17.89
CA ALA A 234 1.26 -0.90 -18.36
C ALA A 234 0.04 0.02 -18.20
N GLU A 235 -1.18 -0.48 -18.42
CA GLU A 235 -2.42 0.26 -18.21
C GLU A 235 -2.59 0.67 -16.74
N ALA A 236 -2.41 -0.25 -15.77
CA ALA A 236 -2.54 0.11 -14.35
C ALA A 236 -1.50 1.13 -13.88
N ILE A 237 -0.25 1.00 -14.34
CA ILE A 237 0.80 1.99 -14.05
C ILE A 237 0.41 3.36 -14.61
N ALA A 238 -0.08 3.40 -15.86
CA ALA A 238 -0.53 4.64 -16.49
C ALA A 238 -1.78 5.22 -15.81
N LEU A 239 -2.70 4.38 -15.35
CA LEU A 239 -3.90 4.80 -14.62
C LEU A 239 -3.56 5.37 -13.23
N THR A 240 -2.62 4.75 -12.52
CA THR A 240 -2.09 5.29 -11.26
C THR A 240 -1.44 6.66 -11.49
N LYS A 241 -0.60 6.78 -12.53
CA LYS A 241 0.03 8.05 -12.92
C LYS A 241 -1.01 9.13 -13.25
N ALA A 242 -2.05 8.76 -13.99
CA ALA A 242 -3.14 9.67 -14.35
C ALA A 242 -3.98 10.12 -13.15
N PHE A 243 -4.19 9.25 -12.15
CA PHE A 243 -4.85 9.62 -10.90
C PHE A 243 -4.05 10.73 -10.20
N LEU A 244 -2.76 10.51 -10.00
CA LEU A 244 -1.86 11.43 -9.30
C LEU A 244 -1.70 12.75 -10.06
N SER A 245 -1.57 12.71 -11.38
CA SER A 245 -1.46 13.94 -12.19
C SER A 245 -2.75 14.77 -12.14
N THR A 246 -3.92 14.12 -12.25
CA THR A 246 -5.22 14.82 -12.18
C THR A 246 -5.41 15.48 -10.81
N LEU A 247 -5.05 14.78 -9.73
CA LEU A 247 -5.06 15.32 -8.37
C LEU A 247 -4.16 16.57 -8.25
N LEU A 248 -2.88 16.42 -8.62
CA LEU A 248 -1.88 17.47 -8.45
C LEU A 248 -2.22 18.71 -9.28
N GLU A 249 -2.67 18.52 -10.53
CA GLU A 249 -3.11 19.60 -11.41
C GLU A 249 -4.35 20.31 -10.87
N SER A 250 -5.33 19.57 -10.35
CA SER A 250 -6.54 20.13 -9.77
C SER A 250 -6.24 20.99 -8.54
N VAL A 251 -5.40 20.50 -7.63
CA VAL A 251 -5.02 21.23 -6.42
C VAL A 251 -4.13 22.44 -6.78
N LYS A 252 -3.22 22.30 -7.73
CA LYS A 252 -2.39 23.41 -8.24
C LYS A 252 -3.25 24.53 -8.83
N ALA A 253 -4.26 24.18 -9.63
CA ALA A 253 -5.21 25.15 -10.17
C ALA A 253 -6.01 25.86 -9.07
N GLY A 254 -6.42 25.13 -8.02
CA GLY A 254 -7.11 25.73 -6.88
C GLY A 254 -6.24 26.71 -6.10
N ILE A 255 -5.00 26.34 -5.80
CA ILE A 255 -4.02 27.23 -5.15
C ILE A 255 -3.78 28.49 -6.00
N ALA A 256 -3.61 28.34 -7.32
CA ALA A 256 -3.42 29.48 -8.23
C ALA A 256 -4.63 30.42 -8.28
N ALA A 257 -5.84 29.90 -8.04
CA ALA A 257 -7.07 30.67 -7.93
C ALA A 257 -7.30 31.29 -6.53
N GLY A 258 -6.38 31.08 -5.58
CA GLY A 258 -6.50 31.57 -4.20
C GLY A 258 -7.47 30.76 -3.33
N GLU A 259 -7.78 29.52 -3.72
CA GLU A 259 -8.70 28.66 -2.98
C GLU A 259 -8.08 28.14 -1.67
N THR A 260 -8.93 27.97 -0.66
CA THR A 260 -8.57 27.25 0.57
C THR A 260 -8.46 25.75 0.30
N LEU A 261 -7.98 24.97 1.28
CA LEU A 261 -7.96 23.51 1.20
C LEU A 261 -9.34 22.93 0.81
N LYS A 262 -10.42 23.46 1.40
CA LYS A 262 -11.80 23.06 1.07
C LYS A 262 -12.17 23.35 -0.39
N GLY A 263 -11.74 24.49 -0.93
CA GLY A 263 -11.96 24.83 -2.34
C GLY A 263 -11.17 23.90 -3.28
N CYS A 264 -9.91 23.63 -2.95
CA CYS A 264 -9.07 22.68 -3.70
C CYS A 264 -9.67 21.26 -3.68
N PHE A 265 -10.24 20.84 -2.54
CA PHE A 265 -10.96 19.57 -2.43
C PHE A 265 -12.16 19.50 -3.38
N ALA A 266 -13.05 20.50 -3.35
CA ALA A 266 -14.23 20.52 -4.23
C ALA A 266 -13.82 20.53 -5.72
N ARG A 267 -12.74 21.22 -6.06
CA ARG A 267 -12.17 21.23 -7.41
C ARG A 267 -11.63 19.87 -7.83
N ALA A 268 -10.82 19.23 -6.98
CA ALA A 268 -10.28 17.90 -7.25
C ALA A 268 -11.39 16.86 -7.36
N GLU A 269 -12.37 16.88 -6.45
CA GLU A 269 -13.54 16.01 -6.50
C GLU A 269 -14.30 16.14 -7.82
N ALA A 270 -14.60 17.36 -8.26
CA ALA A 270 -15.27 17.62 -9.53
C ALA A 270 -14.48 17.13 -10.76
N ALA A 271 -13.15 17.29 -10.74
CA ALA A 271 -12.28 16.89 -11.85
C ALA A 271 -12.03 15.38 -11.91
N MET A 272 -11.92 14.72 -10.76
CA MET A 272 -11.54 13.31 -10.65
C MET A 272 -12.73 12.35 -10.71
N THR A 273 -13.89 12.75 -10.19
CA THR A 273 -15.10 11.92 -10.12
C THR A 273 -15.52 11.32 -11.48
N PRO A 274 -15.50 12.04 -12.61
CA PRO A 274 -15.91 11.47 -13.90
C PRO A 274 -15.09 10.26 -14.36
N ARG A 275 -13.85 10.12 -13.88
CA ARG A 275 -12.93 9.05 -14.30
C ARG A 275 -12.64 8.02 -13.22
N PHE A 276 -12.64 8.44 -11.95
CA PHE A 276 -12.21 7.62 -10.81
C PHE A 276 -13.30 7.48 -9.75
N GLY A 277 -14.45 8.15 -9.91
CA GLY A 277 -15.50 8.24 -8.89
C GLY A 277 -16.16 6.91 -8.55
N ASP A 278 -16.13 5.94 -9.45
CA ASP A 278 -16.63 4.58 -9.27
C ASP A 278 -15.57 3.61 -8.72
N TRP A 279 -14.32 4.06 -8.57
CA TRP A 279 -13.28 3.22 -7.99
C TRP A 279 -13.55 3.01 -6.51
N PRO A 280 -13.51 1.75 -6.03
CA PRO A 280 -13.49 1.43 -4.61
C PRO A 280 -12.50 2.31 -3.86
N VAL A 281 -12.85 2.70 -2.64
CA VAL A 281 -12.06 3.58 -1.75
C VAL A 281 -11.72 4.98 -2.28
N PHE A 282 -12.11 5.39 -3.50
CA PHE A 282 -11.83 6.73 -4.04
C PHE A 282 -12.27 7.87 -3.10
N GLN A 283 -13.54 7.84 -2.70
CA GLN A 283 -14.13 8.84 -1.81
C GLN A 283 -13.46 8.90 -0.43
N HIS A 284 -12.82 7.79 -0.01
CA HIS A 284 -12.12 7.70 1.25
C HIS A 284 -10.73 8.32 1.19
N VAL A 285 -9.98 8.08 0.11
CA VAL A 285 -8.59 8.55 -0.02
C VAL A 285 -8.51 10.03 -0.41
N LEU A 286 -9.46 10.51 -1.23
CA LEU A 286 -9.41 11.84 -1.84
C LEU A 286 -9.14 13.00 -0.86
N PRO A 287 -9.76 13.08 0.34
CA PRO A 287 -9.45 14.09 1.34
C PRO A 287 -7.97 14.15 1.74
N PHE A 288 -7.37 12.98 2.00
CA PHE A 288 -5.98 12.86 2.41
C PHE A 288 -5.04 13.22 1.26
N ASP A 289 -5.40 12.76 0.06
CA ASP A 289 -4.64 13.01 -1.15
C ASP A 289 -4.60 14.50 -1.50
N VAL A 290 -5.75 15.18 -1.40
CA VAL A 290 -5.85 16.63 -1.62
C VAL A 290 -5.06 17.38 -0.55
N SER A 291 -5.16 16.99 0.72
CA SER A 291 -4.36 17.59 1.79
C SER A 291 -2.87 17.45 1.52
N ARG A 292 -2.41 16.26 1.09
CA ARG A 292 -1.01 16.04 0.79
C ARG A 292 -0.55 16.88 -0.40
N ALA A 293 -1.30 16.88 -1.51
CA ALA A 293 -0.98 17.68 -2.68
C ALA A 293 -0.94 19.18 -2.35
N TYR A 294 -1.85 19.65 -1.49
CA TYR A 294 -1.89 21.05 -1.06
C TYR A 294 -0.65 21.42 -0.24
N ASP A 295 -0.23 20.56 0.69
CA ASP A 295 0.98 20.73 1.49
C ASP A 295 2.25 20.72 0.60
N GLU A 296 2.36 19.74 -0.31
CA GLU A 296 3.51 19.57 -1.21
C GLU A 296 3.70 20.78 -2.13
N LEU A 297 2.62 21.25 -2.76
CA LEU A 297 2.63 22.42 -3.65
C LEU A 297 2.93 23.74 -2.92
N ARG A 298 2.82 23.76 -1.59
CA ARG A 298 3.17 24.91 -0.74
C ARG A 298 4.54 24.79 -0.07
N GLY A 299 5.34 23.79 -0.47
CA GLY A 299 6.73 23.64 -0.04
C GLY A 299 6.94 22.74 1.17
N ILE A 300 5.90 22.06 1.66
CA ILE A 300 6.05 21.02 2.68
C ILE A 300 6.45 19.72 1.98
N GLU A 301 7.76 19.53 1.79
CA GLU A 301 8.32 18.38 1.05
C GLU A 301 7.97 17.05 1.73
N HIS A 302 8.19 16.93 3.04
CA HIS A 302 7.96 15.68 3.76
C HIS A 302 6.50 15.56 4.21
N PRO A 303 5.83 14.41 3.96
CA PRO A 303 4.49 14.17 4.45
C PRO A 303 4.42 14.30 5.97
N VAL A 304 3.47 15.13 6.41
CA VAL A 304 3.13 15.28 7.83
C VAL A 304 2.44 14.00 8.28
N VAL A 305 2.78 13.52 9.47
CA VAL A 305 2.22 12.28 10.02
C VAL A 305 0.71 12.44 10.23
N TRP A 306 -0.05 11.41 9.85
CA TRP A 306 -1.48 11.35 10.17
C TRP A 306 -1.69 10.87 11.60
N THR A 307 -2.03 11.81 12.49
CA THR A 307 -2.56 11.47 13.82
C THR A 307 -4.08 11.38 13.76
N ALA A 308 -4.69 10.68 14.72
CA ALA A 308 -6.15 10.65 14.86
C ALA A 308 -6.77 12.06 15.04
N GLU A 309 -6.01 13.01 15.59
CA GLU A 309 -6.41 14.41 15.70
C GLU A 309 -6.41 15.11 14.34
N ARG A 310 -5.30 15.05 13.60
CA ARG A 310 -5.19 15.66 12.27
C ARG A 310 -6.22 15.11 11.29
N ASP A 311 -6.52 13.82 11.38
CA ASP A 311 -7.57 13.20 10.59
C ASP A 311 -8.94 13.85 10.87
N ARG A 312 -9.34 13.94 12.15
CA ARG A 312 -10.58 14.61 12.54
C ARG A 312 -10.62 16.08 12.12
N GLU A 313 -9.52 16.80 12.28
CA GLU A 313 -9.40 18.20 11.84
C GLU A 313 -9.58 18.34 10.33
N LEU A 314 -9.02 17.44 9.52
CA LEU A 314 -9.20 17.45 8.08
C LEU A 314 -10.69 17.32 7.71
N TRP A 315 -11.39 16.35 8.30
CA TRP A 315 -12.82 16.16 8.05
C TRP A 315 -13.65 17.36 8.51
N GLN A 316 -13.32 17.97 9.65
CA GLN A 316 -13.92 19.23 10.12
C GLN A 316 -13.74 20.35 9.10
N VAL A 317 -12.53 20.54 8.57
CA VAL A 317 -12.24 21.58 7.57
C VAL A 317 -13.03 21.35 6.28
N LEU A 318 -13.11 20.10 5.81
CA LEU A 318 -13.73 19.79 4.53
C LEU A 318 -15.26 19.75 4.61
N ARG A 319 -15.81 19.12 5.65
CA ARG A 319 -17.25 18.82 5.77
C ARG A 319 -17.99 19.64 6.82
N GLY A 320 -17.28 20.27 7.76
CA GLY A 320 -17.89 21.05 8.84
C GLY A 320 -18.59 20.21 9.91
N GLU A 321 -18.18 18.95 10.04
CA GLU A 321 -18.70 17.96 11.02
C GLU A 321 -17.87 17.90 12.30
#